data_AF-A0AAV6LFK6-F1
#
_entry.id   AF-A0AAV6LFK6-F1
#
_cell.length_a   1.000
_cell.length_b   1.000
_cell.length_c   1.000
_cell.angle_alpha   90.00
_cell.angle_beta   90.00
_cell.angle_gamma   90.00
#
_symmetry.space_group_name_H-M   'P 1'
#
loop_
_entity.id
_entity.type
_entity.pdbx_description
1 polymer ?
#
loop_
_entity_poly.entity_id
_entity_poly.type
_entity_poly.pdbx_seq_one_letter_code
_entity_poly.pdbx_strand_id
1 'polypeptide(L)'
;MVYYYRTPPGQAVGAVTKKLRESISELHNSFPMVAGRLLKNDEGQWMIKCNNAGVRLVEARAKGSVEGWLRRANREKEPELVHWEDMYYKPYFWFTFYVQLTEFEEGGLAIGLSSTHLLVDPPSTAMFVKAWADKTLGGKMLTPRIFQPLPLPKPGNKNTNHQTYTALINRYETSIRSPTPDMAKQHATVTFGFTDEMVQSCIAMAKTVGAPDDSSLMPFEALDWLFWV
;
A
#
# COMPACT_ATOMS: atom_id res chain seq x y z
N MET A 1 -2.08 -4.42 -1.48
CA MET A 1 -2.23 -3.77 -2.80
C MET A 1 -1.84 -4.76 -3.89
N VAL A 2 -2.53 -4.80 -5.02
CA VAL A 2 -2.23 -5.73 -6.12
C VAL A 2 -1.99 -4.96 -7.41
N TYR A 3 -0.92 -5.31 -8.12
CA TYR A 3 -0.66 -4.82 -9.47
C TYR A 3 -0.88 -5.93 -10.49
N TYR A 4 -1.54 -5.62 -11.60
CA TYR A 4 -1.84 -6.57 -12.66
C TYR A 4 -1.05 -6.21 -13.92
N TYR A 5 -0.41 -7.22 -14.53
CA TYR A 5 0.38 -7.06 -15.74
C TYR A 5 -0.03 -8.10 -16.78
N ARG A 6 -0.11 -7.68 -18.03
CA ARG A 6 -0.14 -8.60 -19.18
C ARG A 6 1.28 -9.08 -19.47
N THR A 7 1.45 -10.37 -19.68
CA THR A 7 2.73 -10.93 -20.15
C THR A 7 2.62 -11.24 -21.65
N PRO A 8 3.68 -10.99 -22.44
CA PRO A 8 3.68 -11.37 -23.85
C PRO A 8 3.46 -12.88 -24.04
N PRO A 9 2.79 -13.30 -25.12
CA PRO A 9 2.68 -14.71 -25.46
C PRO A 9 4.08 -15.29 -25.75
N GLY A 10 4.31 -16.55 -25.35
CA GLY A 10 5.61 -17.23 -25.54
C GLY A 10 6.66 -16.94 -24.46
N GLN A 11 6.34 -16.14 -23.44
CA GLN A 11 7.18 -16.00 -22.26
C GLN A 11 7.28 -17.35 -21.53
N ALA A 12 8.49 -17.82 -21.27
CA ALA A 12 8.69 -19.03 -20.48
C ALA A 12 8.10 -18.85 -19.08
N VAL A 13 7.30 -19.83 -18.67
CA VAL A 13 6.73 -19.93 -17.33
C VAL A 13 7.85 -19.83 -16.28
N GLY A 14 7.66 -19.03 -15.23
CA GLY A 14 8.67 -18.82 -14.19
C GLY A 14 9.79 -17.83 -14.54
N ALA A 15 9.91 -17.39 -15.80
CA ALA A 15 11.02 -16.50 -16.19
C ALA A 15 10.86 -15.10 -15.58
N VAL A 16 9.63 -14.59 -15.51
CA VAL A 16 9.35 -13.26 -14.96
C VAL A 16 9.48 -13.26 -13.44
N THR A 17 8.88 -14.25 -12.77
CA THR A 17 9.01 -14.45 -11.31
C THR A 17 10.46 -14.62 -10.88
N LYS A 18 11.25 -15.44 -11.59
CA LYS A 18 12.69 -15.57 -11.35
C LYS A 18 13.40 -14.22 -11.40
N LYS A 19 13.17 -13.43 -12.45
CA LYS A 19 13.79 -12.11 -12.62
C LYS A 19 13.40 -11.14 -11.50
N LEU A 20 12.13 -11.15 -11.08
CA LEU A 20 11.62 -10.33 -9.98
C LEU A 20 12.21 -10.74 -8.63
N ARG A 21 12.33 -12.04 -8.37
CA ARG A 21 12.94 -12.60 -7.16
C ARG A 21 14.43 -12.26 -7.06
N GLU A 22 15.15 -12.30 -8.17
CA GLU A 22 16.56 -11.89 -8.22
C GLU A 22 16.69 -10.38 -7.99
N SER A 23 15.89 -9.55 -8.67
CA SER A 23 16.01 -8.10 -8.56
C SER A 23 15.58 -7.54 -7.19
N ILE A 24 14.59 -8.13 -6.53
CA ILE A 24 14.19 -7.70 -5.18
C ILE A 24 15.28 -8.04 -4.15
N SER A 25 16.02 -9.12 -4.38
CA SER A 25 17.15 -9.49 -3.53
C SER A 25 18.27 -8.45 -3.57
N GLU A 26 18.42 -7.70 -4.66
CA GLU A 26 19.42 -6.62 -4.75
C GLU A 26 18.94 -5.31 -4.12
N LEU A 27 17.64 -5.18 -3.85
CA LEU A 27 17.00 -3.95 -3.42
C LEU A 27 17.14 -3.69 -1.91
N HIS A 28 17.48 -4.70 -1.10
CA HIS A 28 17.61 -4.57 0.36
C HIS A 28 18.63 -3.52 0.79
N ASN A 29 19.68 -3.27 -0.01
CA ASN A 29 20.69 -2.25 0.28
C ASN A 29 20.13 -0.82 0.21
N SER A 30 19.13 -0.61 -0.64
CA SER A 30 18.48 0.70 -0.80
C SER A 30 17.25 0.83 0.10
N PHE A 31 16.66 -0.28 0.52
CA PHE A 31 15.43 -0.38 1.31
C PHE A 31 15.61 -1.29 2.54
N PRO A 32 16.50 -0.94 3.49
CA PRO A 32 16.86 -1.84 4.59
C PRO A 32 15.68 -2.17 5.52
N MET A 33 14.71 -1.26 5.66
CA MET A 33 13.52 -1.48 6.49
C MET A 33 12.59 -2.58 5.94
N VAL A 34 12.58 -2.78 4.62
CA VAL A 34 11.78 -3.82 3.95
C VAL A 34 12.31 -5.21 4.30
N ALA A 35 13.61 -5.34 4.54
CA ALA A 35 14.27 -6.58 4.96
C ALA A 35 14.49 -6.65 6.50
N GLY A 36 13.83 -5.78 7.26
CA GLY A 36 13.97 -5.69 8.72
C GLY A 36 12.99 -6.56 9.48
N ARG A 37 12.96 -6.36 10.81
CA ARG A 37 11.93 -6.92 11.70
C ARG A 37 11.32 -5.84 12.57
N LEU A 38 9.99 -5.93 12.74
CA LEU A 38 9.27 -5.09 13.67
C LEU A 38 9.59 -5.54 15.11
N LEU A 39 9.80 -4.59 16.03
CA LEU A 39 9.99 -4.86 17.45
C LEU A 39 9.46 -3.69 18.28
N LYS A 40 9.45 -3.89 19.60
CA LYS A 40 9.26 -2.82 20.57
C LYS A 40 10.57 -2.59 21.32
N ASN A 41 10.88 -1.33 21.63
CA ASN A 41 11.96 -0.99 22.56
C ASN A 41 11.52 -1.23 24.02
N ASP A 42 12.41 -0.93 24.96
CA ASP A 42 12.18 -1.12 26.40
C ASP A 42 11.03 -0.24 26.91
N GLU A 43 10.75 0.89 26.24
CA GLU A 43 9.61 1.77 26.51
C GLU A 43 8.30 1.31 25.82
N GLY A 44 8.30 0.18 25.12
CA GLY A 44 7.14 -0.37 24.43
C GLY A 44 6.78 0.32 23.10
N GLN A 45 7.63 1.22 22.61
CA GLN A 45 7.46 1.94 21.34
C GLN A 45 7.87 1.07 20.16
N TRP A 46 7.09 1.14 19.08
CA TRP A 46 7.38 0.40 17.85
C TRP A 46 8.62 0.95 17.15
N MET A 47 9.50 0.04 16.74
CA MET A 47 10.68 0.35 15.93
C MET A 47 10.96 -0.78 14.96
N ILE A 48 11.83 -0.52 13.97
CA ILE A 48 12.25 -1.50 12.98
C ILE A 48 13.74 -1.76 13.12
N LYS A 49 14.10 -3.02 13.37
CA LYS A 49 15.50 -3.46 13.35
C LYS A 49 15.85 -3.84 11.92
N CYS A 50 16.67 -3.02 11.28
CA CYS A 50 17.26 -3.29 9.97
C CYS A 50 18.36 -4.35 10.06
N ASN A 51 18.00 -5.60 10.32
CA ASN A 51 18.92 -6.74 10.49
C ASN A 51 19.15 -7.56 9.22
N ASN A 52 18.70 -7.07 8.07
CA ASN A 52 18.77 -7.78 6.78
C ASN A 52 18.27 -9.23 6.86
N ALA A 53 17.22 -9.47 7.66
CA ALA A 53 16.63 -10.80 7.83
C ALA A 53 15.74 -11.22 6.63
N GLY A 54 15.71 -10.41 5.58
CA GLY A 54 15.07 -10.70 4.31
C GLY A 54 13.60 -10.32 4.26
N VAL A 55 13.08 -10.38 3.03
CA VAL A 55 11.67 -10.12 2.66
C VAL A 55 10.97 -11.45 2.43
N ARG A 56 9.71 -11.57 2.83
CA ARG A 56 8.90 -12.75 2.55
C ARG A 56 8.35 -12.65 1.12
N LEU A 57 8.85 -13.51 0.23
CA LEU A 57 8.36 -13.63 -1.14
C LEU A 57 7.67 -14.99 -1.33
N VAL A 58 6.45 -14.96 -1.87
CA VAL A 58 5.64 -16.15 -2.19
C VAL A 58 5.43 -16.20 -3.70
N GLU A 59 5.72 -17.34 -4.31
CA GLU A 59 5.39 -17.60 -5.71
C GLU A 59 4.14 -18.48 -5.77
N ALA A 60 3.16 -18.07 -6.57
CA ALA A 60 1.87 -18.73 -6.73
C ALA A 60 1.49 -18.85 -8.21
N ARG A 61 0.53 -19.73 -8.49
CA ARG A 61 -0.04 -19.93 -9.82
C ARG A 61 -1.56 -19.85 -9.75
N ALA A 62 -2.16 -19.19 -10.72
CA ALA A 62 -3.61 -19.09 -10.87
C ALA A 62 -4.04 -19.66 -12.21
N LYS A 63 -5.13 -20.43 -12.21
CA LYS A 63 -5.76 -20.92 -13.44
C LYS A 63 -6.42 -19.78 -14.21
N GLY A 64 -6.35 -19.83 -15.53
CA GLY A 64 -6.94 -18.82 -16.40
C GLY A 64 -5.97 -17.70 -16.76
N SER A 65 -6.51 -16.61 -17.32
CA SER A 65 -5.77 -15.39 -17.70
C SER A 65 -6.02 -14.24 -16.71
N VAL A 66 -5.08 -13.29 -16.64
CA VAL A 66 -5.25 -12.06 -15.84
C VAL A 66 -6.49 -11.26 -16.25
N GLU A 67 -6.85 -11.28 -17.54
CA GLU A 67 -8.05 -10.61 -18.05
C GLU A 67 -9.33 -11.31 -17.58
N GLY A 68 -9.33 -12.65 -17.60
CA GLY A 68 -10.43 -13.45 -17.05
C GLY A 68 -10.57 -13.29 -15.54
N TRP A 69 -9.47 -13.04 -14.83
CA TRP A 69 -9.48 -12.66 -13.42
C TRP A 69 -10.13 -11.28 -13.22
N LEU A 70 -9.65 -10.23 -13.89
CA LEU A 70 -10.15 -8.87 -13.72
C LEU A 70 -11.65 -8.71 -14.02
N ARG A 71 -12.21 -9.53 -14.94
CA ARG A 71 -13.67 -9.57 -15.20
C ARG A 71 -14.51 -10.15 -14.05
N ARG A 72 -13.90 -10.95 -13.17
CA ARG A 72 -14.58 -11.70 -12.09
C ARG A 72 -14.09 -11.36 -10.70
N ALA A 73 -13.02 -10.58 -10.60
CA ALA A 73 -12.39 -10.17 -9.37
C ALA A 73 -13.37 -9.30 -8.57
N ASN A 74 -13.45 -9.56 -7.28
CA ASN A 74 -14.15 -8.75 -6.32
C ASN A 74 -13.26 -8.58 -5.08
N ARG A 75 -13.67 -7.72 -4.15
CA ARG A 75 -12.93 -7.44 -2.92
C ARG A 75 -12.65 -8.71 -2.08
N GLU A 76 -13.50 -9.73 -2.18
CA GLU A 76 -13.36 -10.96 -1.40
C GLU A 76 -12.26 -11.88 -1.97
N LYS A 77 -12.04 -11.84 -3.29
CA LYS A 77 -11.05 -12.68 -4.00
C LYS A 77 -9.68 -12.03 -4.11
N GLU A 78 -9.60 -10.71 -4.17
CA GLU A 78 -8.32 -10.00 -4.27
C GLU A 78 -7.30 -10.33 -3.16
N PRO A 79 -7.73 -10.59 -1.90
CA PRO A 79 -6.84 -11.11 -0.86
C PRO A 79 -6.14 -12.43 -1.19
N GLU A 80 -6.68 -13.27 -2.08
CA GLU A 80 -6.02 -14.51 -2.53
C GLU A 80 -4.71 -14.22 -3.29
N LEU A 81 -4.58 -13.00 -3.83
CA LEU A 81 -3.38 -12.55 -4.55
C LEU A 81 -2.37 -11.85 -3.63
N VAL A 82 -2.64 -11.74 -2.33
CA VAL A 82 -1.82 -11.02 -1.35
C VAL A 82 -1.50 -11.92 -0.17
N HIS A 83 -0.22 -12.24 0.00
CA HIS A 83 0.23 -12.95 1.19
C HIS A 83 0.36 -12.00 2.38
N TRP A 84 -0.11 -12.43 3.54
CA TRP A 84 0.12 -11.80 4.83
C TRP A 84 0.09 -12.86 5.93
N GLU A 85 0.70 -12.57 7.08
CA GLU A 85 0.75 -13.47 8.22
C GLU A 85 0.31 -12.72 9.47
N ASP A 86 -0.42 -13.40 10.36
CA ASP A 86 -0.72 -12.89 11.69
C ASP A 86 0.56 -12.62 12.48
N MET A 87 0.53 -11.63 13.36
CA MET A 87 1.66 -11.33 14.23
C MET A 87 1.87 -12.45 15.25
N TYR A 88 2.76 -13.39 14.92
CA TYR A 88 3.16 -14.49 15.79
C TYR A 88 3.68 -13.98 17.15
N TYR A 89 3.58 -14.74 18.23
CA TYR A 89 3.99 -14.24 19.55
C TYR A 89 5.49 -13.91 19.67
N LYS A 90 6.35 -14.37 18.75
CA LYS A 90 7.77 -14.01 18.69
C LYS A 90 8.03 -12.92 17.63
N PRO A 91 8.55 -11.72 18.02
CA PRO A 91 8.84 -10.62 17.11
C PRO A 91 9.78 -10.94 15.95
N TYR A 92 10.62 -11.96 16.11
CA TYR A 92 11.53 -12.43 15.07
C TYR A 92 10.82 -12.82 13.76
N PHE A 93 9.56 -13.25 13.83
CA PHE A 93 8.76 -13.63 12.66
C PHE A 93 7.94 -12.48 12.08
N TRP A 94 8.03 -11.26 12.63
CA TRP A 94 7.31 -10.10 12.11
C TRP A 94 8.06 -9.49 10.93
N PHE A 95 7.82 -10.04 9.74
CA PHE A 95 8.25 -9.41 8.50
C PHE A 95 7.54 -8.07 8.34
N THR A 96 8.28 -7.07 7.88
CA THR A 96 7.75 -5.73 7.68
C THR A 96 7.08 -5.57 6.31
N PHE A 97 7.42 -6.45 5.37
CA PHE A 97 6.96 -6.42 3.99
C PHE A 97 6.84 -7.85 3.41
N TYR A 98 5.76 -8.09 2.67
CA TYR A 98 5.47 -9.34 1.98
C TYR A 98 5.18 -9.06 0.51
N VAL A 99 5.65 -9.98 -0.33
CA VAL A 99 5.43 -9.96 -1.78
C VAL A 99 4.88 -11.29 -2.22
N GLN A 100 3.78 -11.29 -2.96
CA GLN A 100 3.26 -12.46 -3.65
C GLN A 100 3.33 -12.23 -5.15
N LEU A 101 3.96 -13.15 -5.87
CA LEU A 101 4.01 -13.18 -7.32
C LEU A 101 3.10 -14.30 -7.81
N THR A 102 2.01 -13.96 -8.48
CA THR A 102 1.03 -14.93 -8.98
C THR A 102 1.04 -14.95 -10.51
N GLU A 103 1.59 -16.00 -11.10
CA GLU A 103 1.56 -16.21 -12.56
C GLU A 103 0.23 -16.87 -12.98
N PHE A 104 -0.39 -16.33 -14.03
CA PHE A 104 -1.60 -16.88 -14.62
C PHE A 104 -1.26 -17.88 -15.74
N GLU A 105 -1.86 -19.06 -15.73
CA GLU A 105 -1.57 -20.15 -16.68
C GLU A 105 -1.79 -19.75 -18.15
N GLU A 106 -2.83 -18.98 -18.43
CA GLU A 106 -3.14 -18.47 -19.78
C GLU A 106 -2.46 -17.11 -20.07
N GLY A 107 -1.61 -16.63 -19.16
CA GLY A 107 -0.86 -15.40 -19.31
C GLY A 107 -1.30 -14.27 -18.38
N GLY A 108 -0.31 -13.47 -18.01
CA GLY A 108 -0.41 -12.37 -17.07
C GLY A 108 0.24 -12.68 -15.72
N LEU A 109 0.42 -11.63 -14.93
CA LEU A 109 1.05 -11.67 -13.62
C LEU A 109 0.26 -10.74 -12.68
N ALA A 110 0.00 -11.20 -11.46
CA ALA A 110 -0.37 -10.33 -10.35
C ALA A 110 0.78 -10.23 -9.34
N ILE A 111 1.10 -9.01 -8.91
CA ILE A 111 2.06 -8.72 -7.84
C ILE A 111 1.28 -8.17 -6.64
N GLY A 112 1.09 -9.01 -5.64
CA GLY A 112 0.50 -8.63 -4.37
C GLY A 112 1.56 -8.12 -3.38
N LEU A 113 1.28 -6.99 -2.75
CA LEU A 113 2.11 -6.39 -1.72
C LEU A 113 1.29 -6.23 -0.44
N SER A 114 1.87 -6.66 0.68
CA SER A 114 1.36 -6.33 2.00
C SER A 114 2.49 -5.86 2.92
N SER A 115 2.16 -4.97 3.83
CA SER A 115 3.10 -4.40 4.78
C SER A 115 2.33 -3.93 6.01
N THR A 116 3.04 -3.78 7.12
CA THR A 116 2.47 -3.07 8.27
C THR A 116 2.34 -1.59 7.93
N HIS A 117 1.17 -0.99 8.18
CA HIS A 117 0.94 0.44 7.96
C HIS A 117 1.81 1.32 8.89
N LEU A 118 2.44 0.73 9.91
CA LEU A 118 3.47 1.39 10.73
C LEU A 118 4.78 1.65 9.97
N LEU A 119 5.04 0.90 8.89
CA LEU A 119 6.28 0.99 8.12
C LEU A 119 6.16 2.00 6.98
N VAL A 120 5.09 1.91 6.19
CA VAL A 120 5.03 2.52 4.86
C VAL A 120 3.63 3.04 4.58
N ASP A 121 3.55 4.27 4.08
CA ASP A 121 2.33 4.84 3.53
C ASP A 121 2.18 4.47 2.04
N PRO A 122 1.00 4.70 1.41
CA PRO A 122 0.81 4.37 0.00
C PRO A 122 1.81 5.04 -0.95
N PRO A 123 2.16 6.35 -0.82
CA PRO A 123 3.20 6.97 -1.64
C PRO A 123 4.58 6.30 -1.52
N SER A 124 5.02 5.99 -0.31
CA SER A 124 6.30 5.31 -0.08
C SER A 124 6.29 3.89 -0.66
N THR A 125 5.13 3.21 -0.63
CA THR A 125 4.94 1.92 -1.29
C THR A 125 5.09 2.05 -2.80
N ALA A 126 4.47 3.07 -3.40
CA ALA A 126 4.61 3.33 -4.84
C ALA A 126 6.07 3.66 -5.22
N MET A 127 6.80 4.41 -4.40
CA MET A 127 8.22 4.68 -4.60
C MET A 127 9.07 3.41 -4.54
N PHE A 128 8.80 2.50 -3.59
CA PHE A 128 9.44 1.20 -3.53
C PHE A 128 9.20 0.38 -4.81
N VAL A 129 7.95 0.30 -5.26
CA VAL A 129 7.59 -0.45 -6.48
C VAL A 129 8.27 0.16 -7.70
N LYS A 130 8.31 1.49 -7.82
CA LYS A 130 9.03 2.18 -8.89
C LYS A 130 10.52 1.84 -8.85
N ALA A 131 11.16 1.93 -7.69
CA ALA A 131 12.59 1.61 -7.55
C ALA A 131 12.88 0.14 -7.90
N TRP A 132 12.00 -0.77 -7.51
CA TRP A 132 12.09 -2.18 -7.86
C TRP A 132 11.94 -2.41 -9.38
N ALA A 133 10.98 -1.73 -10.02
CA ALA A 133 10.80 -1.79 -11.46
C ALA A 133 12.02 -1.25 -12.22
N ASP A 134 12.54 -0.07 -11.83
CA ASP A 134 13.75 0.53 -12.42
C ASP A 134 14.93 -0.45 -12.33
N LYS A 135 15.12 -1.07 -11.17
CA LYS A 135 16.19 -2.05 -10.93
C LYS A 135 16.01 -3.30 -11.78
N THR A 136 14.77 -3.81 -11.88
CA THR A 136 14.44 -5.03 -12.65
C THR A 136 14.61 -4.81 -14.16
N LEU A 137 14.22 -3.65 -14.67
CA LEU A 137 14.21 -3.37 -16.11
C LEU A 137 15.52 -2.75 -16.60
N GLY A 138 16.04 -1.75 -15.89
CA GLY A 138 17.20 -0.96 -16.31
C GLY A 138 18.49 -1.26 -15.54
N GLY A 139 18.47 -2.17 -14.57
CA GLY A 139 19.64 -2.55 -13.76
C GLY A 139 20.14 -1.48 -12.78
N LYS A 140 19.59 -0.26 -12.85
CA LYS A 140 19.94 0.91 -12.05
C LYS A 140 18.70 1.50 -11.41
N MET A 141 18.80 1.88 -10.15
CA MET A 141 17.73 2.56 -9.43
C MET A 141 17.80 4.06 -9.72
N LEU A 142 16.75 4.62 -10.32
CA LEU A 142 16.68 6.06 -10.63
C LEU A 142 16.00 6.85 -9.52
N THR A 143 15.17 6.19 -8.71
CA THR A 143 14.46 6.80 -7.58
C THR A 143 15.44 7.04 -6.41
N PRO A 144 15.44 8.22 -5.77
CA PRO A 144 16.28 8.50 -4.62
C PRO A 144 15.97 7.55 -3.45
N ARG A 145 17.00 7.22 -2.67
CA ARG A 145 16.89 6.43 -1.45
C ARG A 145 16.22 7.28 -0.36
N ILE A 146 14.90 7.37 -0.37
CA ILE A 146 14.19 8.16 0.64
C ILE A 146 13.59 7.23 1.67
N PHE A 147 14.36 7.02 2.74
CA PHE A 147 13.81 6.73 4.07
C PHE A 147 14.59 7.59 5.06
N GLN A 148 14.33 8.89 5.02
CA GLN A 148 14.66 9.68 6.19
C GLN A 148 13.59 9.33 7.24
N PRO A 149 13.98 8.90 8.44
CA PRO A 149 13.07 8.98 9.58
C PRO A 149 12.47 10.38 9.57
N LEU A 150 11.15 10.48 9.76
CA LEU A 150 10.53 11.79 9.94
C LEU A 150 11.41 12.58 10.92
N PRO A 151 11.80 13.82 10.57
CA PRO A 151 12.62 14.61 11.46
C PRO A 151 12.00 14.54 12.85
N LEU A 152 12.79 14.17 13.85
CA LEU A 152 12.34 14.28 15.24
C LEU A 152 11.70 15.66 15.37
N PRO A 153 10.48 15.75 15.93
CA PRO A 153 9.85 17.04 16.17
C PRO A 153 10.91 17.93 16.81
N LYS A 154 11.30 19.02 16.14
CA LYS A 154 12.28 19.94 16.71
C LYS A 154 11.76 20.31 18.10
N PRO A 155 12.55 20.22 19.18
CA PRO A 155 12.15 20.78 20.47
C PRO A 155 12.12 22.31 20.31
N GLY A 156 11.02 22.82 19.75
CA GLY A 156 11.06 24.13 19.11
C GLY A 156 9.73 24.55 18.50
N ASN A 157 8.65 24.44 19.28
CA ASN A 157 7.77 25.59 19.53
C ASN A 157 6.92 25.24 20.76
N LYS A 158 7.31 25.74 21.94
CA LYS A 158 6.44 25.72 23.14
C LYS A 158 5.32 26.73 22.94
N ASN A 159 4.48 26.50 21.93
CA ASN A 159 3.24 27.24 21.83
C ASN A 159 2.36 26.66 22.94
N THR A 160 2.28 27.35 24.08
CA THR A 160 1.49 26.93 25.26
C THR A 160 0.00 26.75 24.94
N ASN A 161 -0.44 27.20 23.77
CA ASN A 161 -1.80 27.05 23.25
C ASN A 161 -1.96 25.86 22.30
N HIS A 162 -0.93 25.06 22.03
CA HIS A 162 -1.10 23.82 21.26
C HIS A 162 -1.67 22.73 22.17
N GLN A 163 -2.98 22.78 22.41
CA GLN A 163 -3.69 21.63 22.95
C GLN A 163 -3.59 20.50 21.94
N THR A 164 -2.86 19.44 22.29
CA THR A 164 -2.87 18.20 21.52
C THR A 164 -4.32 17.76 21.40
N TYR A 165 -4.87 17.76 20.18
CA TYR A 165 -6.25 17.36 19.94
C TYR A 165 -6.37 15.84 20.10
N THR A 166 -6.57 15.40 21.35
CA THR A 166 -6.67 13.98 21.72
C THR A 166 -8.09 13.45 21.58
N ALA A 167 -9.08 14.28 21.23
CA ALA A 167 -10.49 13.87 21.17
C ALA A 167 -10.70 12.66 20.23
N LEU A 168 -10.06 12.65 19.07
CA LEU A 168 -10.12 11.51 18.14
C LEU A 168 -9.41 10.28 18.70
N ILE A 169 -8.21 10.45 19.27
CA ILE A 169 -7.45 9.35 19.88
C ILE A 169 -8.27 8.69 20.99
N ASN A 170 -8.80 9.50 21.92
CA ASN A 170 -9.65 9.04 23.02
C ASN A 170 -10.93 8.36 22.51
N ARG A 171 -11.55 8.89 21.44
CA ARG A 171 -12.73 8.28 20.82
C ARG A 171 -12.40 6.89 20.26
N TYR A 172 -11.30 6.75 19.53
CA TYR A 172 -10.88 5.45 19.00
C TYR A 172 -10.46 4.48 20.10
N GLU A 173 -9.74 4.93 21.13
CA GLU A 173 -9.40 4.08 22.29
C GLU A 173 -10.65 3.55 23.01
N THR A 174 -11.65 4.41 23.20
CA THR A 174 -12.92 4.03 23.83
C THR A 174 -13.68 3.01 22.97
N SER A 175 -13.70 3.20 21.66
CA SER A 175 -14.30 2.27 20.69
C SER A 175 -13.62 0.90 20.68
N ILE A 176 -12.28 0.85 20.79
CA ILE A 176 -11.52 -0.41 20.83
C ILE A 176 -11.80 -1.17 22.13
N ARG A 177 -11.89 -0.47 23.27
CA ARG A 177 -12.12 -1.09 24.58
C ARG A 177 -13.56 -1.53 24.81
N SER A 178 -14.51 -0.95 24.08
CA SER A 178 -15.94 -1.28 24.14
C SER A 178 -16.40 -1.80 22.78
N PRO A 179 -15.95 -2.99 22.36
CA PRO A 179 -16.36 -3.54 21.08
C PRO A 179 -17.89 -3.69 21.09
N THR A 180 -18.58 -2.92 20.25
CA THR A 180 -19.97 -3.20 19.92
C THR A 180 -20.04 -4.63 19.42
N PRO A 181 -21.03 -5.45 19.83
CA PRO A 181 -21.19 -6.79 19.28
C PRO A 181 -21.23 -6.68 17.76
N ASP A 182 -20.19 -7.25 17.14
CA ASP A 182 -19.95 -7.23 15.71
C ASP A 182 -21.03 -8.08 15.05
N MET A 183 -22.21 -7.48 14.86
CA MET A 183 -23.10 -7.99 13.83
C MET A 183 -22.33 -7.79 12.55
N ALA A 184 -21.80 -8.88 11.99
CA ALA A 184 -21.09 -8.89 10.72
C ALA A 184 -21.97 -8.24 9.64
N LYS A 185 -21.90 -6.91 9.55
CA LYS A 185 -22.60 -6.13 8.55
C LYS A 185 -21.82 -6.37 7.29
N GLN A 186 -22.40 -7.15 6.39
CA GLN A 186 -21.81 -7.36 5.09
C GLN A 186 -21.81 -6.02 4.36
N HIS A 187 -20.63 -5.43 4.19
CA HIS A 187 -20.46 -4.20 3.43
C HIS A 187 -20.14 -4.56 1.98
N ALA A 188 -21.01 -4.17 1.05
CA ALA A 188 -20.69 -4.25 -0.37
C ALA A 188 -19.65 -3.18 -0.73
N THR A 189 -18.71 -3.52 -1.60
CA THR A 189 -17.75 -2.57 -2.17
C THR A 189 -18.03 -2.44 -3.66
N VAL A 190 -18.12 -1.22 -4.15
CA VAL A 190 -18.34 -0.90 -5.56
C VAL A 190 -17.20 -0.01 -6.04
N THR A 191 -16.73 -0.25 -7.26
CA THR A 191 -15.70 0.56 -7.92
C THR A 191 -16.37 1.39 -9.00
N PHE A 192 -16.18 2.70 -8.95
CA PHE A 192 -16.67 3.65 -9.95
C PHE A 192 -15.51 4.09 -10.83
N GLY A 193 -15.69 4.01 -12.15
CA GLY A 193 -14.76 4.58 -13.12
C GLY A 193 -15.20 5.99 -13.49
N PHE A 194 -14.29 6.95 -13.40
CA PHE A 194 -14.51 8.33 -13.83
C PHE A 194 -13.61 8.62 -15.03
N THR A 195 -14.21 8.98 -16.17
CA THR A 195 -13.44 9.48 -17.31
C THR A 195 -12.98 10.92 -17.05
N ASP A 196 -12.02 11.42 -17.84
CA ASP A 196 -11.57 12.81 -17.70
C ASP A 196 -12.76 13.77 -17.85
N GLU A 197 -13.66 13.55 -18.81
CA GLU A 197 -14.84 14.39 -19.04
C GLU A 197 -15.80 14.40 -17.83
N MET A 198 -15.97 13.25 -17.16
CA MET A 198 -16.78 13.15 -15.95
C MET A 198 -16.15 13.93 -14.79
N VAL A 199 -14.82 13.84 -14.63
CA VAL A 199 -14.09 14.59 -13.60
C VAL A 199 -14.17 16.10 -13.86
N GLN A 200 -13.97 16.54 -15.11
CA GLN A 200 -14.11 17.95 -15.48
C GLN A 200 -15.53 18.47 -15.23
N SER A 201 -16.54 17.64 -15.48
CA SER A 201 -17.95 17.97 -15.16
C SER A 201 -18.17 18.13 -13.66
N CYS A 202 -17.59 17.26 -12.82
CA CYS A 202 -17.65 17.39 -11.36
C CYS A 202 -16.99 18.69 -10.87
N ILE A 203 -15.83 19.04 -11.43
CA ILE A 203 -15.13 20.30 -11.11
C ILE A 203 -15.99 21.51 -11.49
N ALA A 204 -16.63 21.48 -12.67
CA ALA A 204 -17.52 22.55 -13.12
C ALA A 204 -18.74 22.71 -12.20
N MET A 205 -19.36 21.60 -11.77
CA MET A 205 -20.49 21.61 -10.84
C MET A 205 -20.09 22.12 -9.44
N ALA A 206 -18.94 21.74 -8.92
CA ALA A 206 -18.47 22.22 -7.62
C ALA A 206 -18.24 23.73 -7.60
N LYS A 207 -17.81 24.32 -8.73
CA LYS A 207 -17.61 25.78 -8.86
C LYS A 207 -18.91 26.57 -8.84
N THR A 208 -20.03 26.02 -9.30
CA THR A 208 -21.32 26.75 -9.32
C THR A 208 -22.00 26.83 -7.96
N VAL A 209 -21.59 26.00 -6.98
CA VAL A 209 -22.24 25.86 -5.65
C VAL A 209 -21.63 26.81 -4.58
N GLY A 210 -20.84 27.81 -4.98
CA GLY A 210 -20.42 28.90 -4.09
C GLY A 210 -19.00 28.78 -3.52
N ALA A 211 -18.06 28.23 -4.30
CA ALA A 211 -16.65 28.30 -3.95
C ALA A 211 -16.12 29.75 -4.12
N PRO A 212 -15.28 30.26 -3.19
CA PRO A 212 -14.68 31.57 -3.33
C PRO A 212 -13.84 31.64 -4.61
N ASP A 213 -14.06 32.72 -5.35
CA ASP A 213 -13.46 33.03 -6.64
C ASP A 213 -11.92 32.95 -6.55
N ASP A 214 -11.30 32.34 -7.57
CA ASP A 214 -9.86 32.31 -7.85
C ASP A 214 -8.99 31.14 -7.34
N SER A 215 -9.55 30.09 -6.73
CA SER A 215 -8.79 28.82 -6.52
C SER A 215 -9.20 27.75 -7.54
N SER A 216 -8.23 27.22 -8.28
CA SER A 216 -8.43 26.08 -9.18
C SER A 216 -8.78 24.83 -8.35
N LEU A 217 -10.08 24.54 -8.23
CA LEU A 217 -10.58 23.37 -7.49
C LEU A 217 -9.97 22.09 -8.07
N MET A 218 -9.34 21.29 -7.23
CA MET A 218 -8.57 20.12 -7.66
C MET A 218 -9.49 18.92 -7.94
N PRO A 219 -9.12 18.00 -8.85
CA PRO A 219 -9.90 16.79 -9.13
C PRO A 219 -10.27 15.98 -7.88
N PHE A 220 -9.35 15.90 -6.90
CA PHE A 220 -9.58 15.21 -5.64
C PHE A 220 -10.73 15.85 -4.84
N GLU A 221 -10.75 17.18 -4.72
CA GLU A 221 -11.76 17.91 -3.95
C GLU A 221 -13.15 17.80 -4.59
N ALA A 222 -13.21 17.89 -5.92
CA ALA A 222 -14.46 17.75 -6.66
C ALA A 222 -15.09 16.36 -6.50
N LEU A 223 -14.26 15.31 -6.52
CA LEU A 223 -14.73 13.94 -6.33
C LEU A 223 -15.07 13.64 -4.87
N ASP A 224 -14.30 14.16 -3.91
CA ASP A 224 -14.59 13.99 -2.48
C ASP A 224 -15.96 14.59 -2.13
N TRP A 225 -16.25 15.79 -2.64
CA TRP A 225 -17.56 16.42 -2.49
C TRP A 225 -18.70 15.52 -2.99
N LEU A 226 -18.53 14.84 -4.12
CA LEU A 226 -19.57 13.97 -4.69
C LEU A 226 -20.01 12.85 -3.73
N PHE A 227 -19.11 12.37 -2.89
CA PHE A 227 -19.38 11.25 -1.96
C PHE A 227 -19.73 11.69 -0.54
N TRP A 228 -19.51 12.97 -0.20
CA TRP A 228 -19.72 13.49 1.16
C TRP A 228 -21.15 14.00 1.41
N VAL A 229 -21.96 14.21 0.36
CA VAL A 229 -23.36 14.68 0.44
C VAL A 229 -24.28 13.60 1.01
#